data_AF-A0A6P1E067-F1
#
_entry.id   AF-A0A6P1E067-F1
#
_cell.length_a   1.000
_cell.length_b   1.000
_cell.length_c   1.000
_cell.angle_alpha   90.00
_cell.angle_beta   90.00
_cell.angle_gamma   90.00
#
_symmetry.space_group_name_H-M   'P 1'
#
loop_
_entity.id
_entity.type
_entity.pdbx_description
1 polymer ?
#
loop_
_entity_poly.entity_id
_entity_poly.type
_entity_poly.pdbx_seq_one_letter_code
_entity_poly.pdbx_strand_id
1 'polypeptide(L)'
;MSQPTFLINRRTHLTWTPVLEPLDLIAEDGVDLPLLGDVSAGQPIDAVEEQEQERVRVPRHMVRKNSYALRVRGHSMMDDQIQDGDIIVVEQRQTAENGEMVVALINGEQVTLKRFYIEADGIRLQPANLQMQPIHLRHEEIQILGIVSGVVRMAD
;
A
#
# COMPACT_ATOMS: atom_id res chain seq x y z
N MET A 1 8.53 -22.51 -7.30
CA MET A 1 9.02 -21.12 -7.21
C MET A 1 8.07 -20.27 -8.03
N SER A 2 6.97 -19.83 -7.41
CA SER A 2 5.90 -19.05 -8.06
C SER A 2 6.32 -17.59 -8.23
N GLN A 3 6.10 -17.04 -9.42
CA GLN A 3 6.50 -15.69 -9.80
C GLN A 3 5.38 -14.69 -9.40
N PRO A 4 5.68 -13.56 -8.74
CA PRO A 4 4.69 -12.53 -8.46
C PRO A 4 4.29 -11.78 -9.75
N THR A 5 3.00 -11.48 -9.88
CA THR A 5 2.45 -10.70 -11.01
C THR A 5 2.38 -9.23 -10.64
N PHE A 6 2.93 -8.35 -11.49
CA PHE A 6 2.89 -6.89 -11.34
C PHE A 6 2.04 -6.26 -12.45
N LEU A 7 1.15 -5.32 -12.11
CA LEU A 7 0.37 -4.54 -13.07
C LEU A 7 1.02 -3.17 -13.32
N ILE A 8 1.37 -2.90 -14.59
CA ILE A 8 2.05 -1.68 -15.04
C ILE A 8 1.13 -0.91 -16.00
N ASN A 9 0.92 0.38 -15.76
CA ASN A 9 0.19 1.29 -16.65
C ASN A 9 1.09 1.72 -17.82
N ARG A 10 0.73 1.40 -19.08
CA ARG A 10 1.52 1.75 -20.28
C ARG A 10 0.77 2.72 -21.19
N ARG A 11 1.41 3.85 -21.53
CA ARG A 11 1.10 4.69 -22.70
C ARG A 11 2.15 4.46 -23.79
N THR A 12 1.70 3.85 -24.89
CA THR A 12 2.13 3.90 -26.31
C THR A 12 3.58 4.31 -26.68
N HIS A 13 4.29 3.43 -27.41
CA HIS A 13 4.69 3.65 -28.82
C HIS A 13 5.22 2.33 -29.46
N LEU A 14 4.70 2.02 -30.65
CA LEU A 14 5.03 0.86 -31.51
C LEU A 14 6.22 1.19 -32.43
N THR A 15 7.34 0.49 -32.29
CA THR A 15 8.19 0.00 -33.40
C THR A 15 8.93 -1.26 -32.93
N TRP A 16 8.65 -2.40 -33.55
CA TRP A 16 9.25 -3.70 -33.20
C TRP A 16 10.47 -3.93 -34.09
N THR A 17 11.67 -3.93 -33.48
CA THR A 17 12.92 -4.27 -34.16
C THR A 17 13.36 -5.66 -33.66
N PRO A 18 13.58 -6.66 -34.54
CA PRO A 18 13.84 -8.03 -34.13
C PRO A 18 15.33 -8.26 -33.84
N VAL A 19 15.90 -7.45 -32.94
CA VAL A 19 17.13 -7.76 -32.21
C VAL A 19 16.77 -7.66 -30.74
N LEU A 20 15.91 -8.58 -30.31
CA LEU A 20 15.65 -8.77 -28.90
C LEU A 20 16.76 -9.67 -28.37
N GLU A 21 17.82 -9.03 -27.90
CA GLU A 21 18.59 -9.60 -26.80
C GLU A 21 17.57 -10.08 -25.75
N PRO A 22 17.74 -11.27 -25.17
CA PRO A 22 16.93 -11.64 -24.03
C PRO A 22 17.07 -10.49 -23.04
N LEU A 23 15.95 -9.83 -22.73
CA LEU A 23 15.88 -9.05 -21.51
C LEU A 23 16.20 -10.08 -20.44
N ASP A 24 17.47 -10.10 -20.01
CA ASP A 24 17.80 -10.50 -18.67
C ASP A 24 16.85 -9.66 -17.83
N LEU A 25 15.72 -10.28 -17.46
CA LEU A 25 14.83 -9.81 -16.42
C LEU A 25 15.76 -9.73 -15.24
N ILE A 26 16.38 -8.56 -15.09
CA ILE A 26 17.32 -8.25 -14.05
C ILE A 26 16.57 -8.72 -12.82
N ALA A 27 17.08 -9.78 -12.18
CA ALA A 27 16.57 -10.19 -10.90
C ALA A 27 16.83 -8.98 -10.02
N GLU A 28 15.85 -8.07 -9.93
CA GLU A 28 16.05 -6.83 -9.21
C GLU A 28 16.44 -7.22 -7.80
N ASP A 29 17.57 -6.69 -7.31
CA ASP A 29 18.04 -6.97 -5.97
C ASP A 29 16.93 -6.59 -4.98
N GLY A 30 16.18 -7.59 -4.54
CA GLY A 30 15.06 -7.39 -3.63
C GLY A 30 15.57 -6.94 -2.27
N VAL A 31 14.87 -5.99 -1.66
CA VAL A 31 15.16 -5.46 -0.33
C VAL A 31 14.26 -6.14 0.69
N ASP A 32 14.82 -6.63 1.79
CA ASP A 32 14.05 -7.20 2.88
C ASP A 32 13.52 -6.09 3.80
N LEU A 33 12.20 -5.91 3.82
CA LEU A 33 11.51 -4.98 4.71
C LEU A 33 10.91 -5.71 5.91
N PRO A 34 10.88 -5.08 7.09
CA PRO A 34 10.14 -5.62 8.23
C PRO A 34 8.64 -5.55 7.95
N LEU A 35 7.94 -6.65 8.22
CA LEU A 35 6.48 -6.71 8.25
C LEU A 35 6.00 -6.34 9.65
N LEU A 36 5.48 -5.12 9.80
CA LEU A 36 5.14 -4.55 11.11
C LEU A 36 3.73 -4.91 11.61
N GLY A 37 3.12 -5.94 11.02
CA GLY A 37 1.79 -6.41 11.35
C GLY A 37 0.78 -6.12 10.24
N ASP A 38 -0.48 -5.97 10.66
CA ASP A 38 -1.62 -5.86 9.76
C ASP A 38 -2.03 -4.39 9.55
N VAL A 39 -2.86 -4.12 8.55
CA VAL A 39 -3.61 -2.88 8.38
C VAL A 39 -5.03 -3.19 7.96
N SER A 40 -6.00 -2.52 8.58
CA SER A 40 -7.40 -2.70 8.21
C SER A 40 -7.79 -1.87 7.00
N ALA A 41 -8.15 -2.58 5.93
CA ALA A 41 -8.98 -2.09 4.85
C ALA A 41 -10.47 -2.23 5.20
N GLY A 42 -10.91 -2.09 6.46
CA GLY A 42 -12.30 -2.34 6.83
C GLY A 42 -12.65 -1.88 8.24
N GLN A 43 -12.59 -2.82 9.19
CA GLN A 43 -12.77 -2.58 10.63
C GLN A 43 -11.43 -2.53 11.35
N PRO A 44 -11.13 -1.51 12.14
CA PRO A 44 -9.74 -1.31 12.52
C PRO A 44 -9.23 -2.27 13.57
N ILE A 45 -7.92 -2.47 13.47
CA ILE A 45 -7.16 -3.48 14.19
C ILE A 45 -6.42 -2.84 15.35
N ASP A 46 -6.31 -3.58 16.45
CA ASP A 46 -5.49 -3.21 17.60
C ASP A 46 -4.01 -3.24 17.22
N ALA A 47 -3.21 -2.32 17.79
CA ALA A 47 -1.78 -2.25 17.54
C ALA A 47 -1.07 -3.53 17.98
N VAL A 48 -0.33 -4.16 17.07
CA VAL A 48 0.28 -5.49 17.28
C VAL A 48 1.54 -5.40 18.15
N GLU A 49 1.63 -6.27 19.18
CA GLU A 49 2.79 -6.45 20.06
C GLU A 49 4.00 -7.08 19.34
N GLU A 50 5.20 -6.81 19.85
CA GLU A 50 6.51 -7.24 19.33
C GLU A 50 6.68 -8.78 19.27
N GLN A 51 6.16 -9.44 18.23
CA GLN A 51 6.57 -10.79 17.84
C GLN A 51 7.66 -10.74 16.76
N GLU A 52 8.46 -11.82 16.66
CA GLU A 52 9.59 -11.98 15.74
C GLU A 52 9.32 -11.32 14.39
N GLN A 53 10.12 -10.31 14.03
CA GLN A 53 9.89 -9.44 12.88
C GLN A 53 9.98 -10.25 11.57
N GLU A 54 8.85 -10.80 11.12
CA GLU A 54 8.68 -11.37 9.78
C GLU A 54 9.20 -10.35 8.76
N ARG A 55 9.94 -10.82 7.75
CA ARG A 55 10.49 -9.93 6.71
C ARG A 55 9.96 -10.36 5.36
N VAL A 56 9.68 -9.39 4.52
CA VAL A 56 9.23 -9.60 3.15
C VAL A 56 10.26 -9.02 2.19
N ARG A 57 10.64 -9.82 1.18
CA ARG A 57 11.53 -9.36 0.12
C ARG A 57 10.71 -8.70 -0.98
N VAL A 58 10.97 -7.41 -1.24
CA VAL A 58 10.24 -6.61 -2.23
C VAL A 58 11.19 -6.01 -3.28
N PRO A 59 10.71 -5.72 -4.50
CA PRO A 59 11.52 -5.04 -5.51
C PRO A 59 12.04 -3.69 -5.01
N ARG A 60 13.31 -3.39 -5.31
CA ARG A 60 13.99 -2.19 -4.80
C ARG A 60 13.30 -0.88 -5.19
N HIS A 61 12.68 -0.82 -6.38
CA HIS A 61 11.98 0.38 -6.84
C HIS A 61 10.73 0.73 -6.02
N MET A 62 10.16 -0.23 -5.27
CA MET A 62 9.04 0.04 -4.35
C MET A 62 9.50 0.67 -3.04
N VAL A 63 10.79 0.51 -2.70
CA VAL A 63 11.34 0.95 -1.43
C VAL A 63 11.77 2.41 -1.51
N ARG A 64 11.30 3.20 -0.54
CA ARG A 64 11.71 4.58 -0.31
C ARG A 64 12.49 4.65 1.01
N LYS A 65 12.83 5.86 1.44
CA LYS A 65 13.51 6.02 2.73
C LYS A 65 12.53 5.66 3.85
N ASN A 66 12.99 4.90 4.85
CA ASN A 66 12.19 4.47 6.00
C ASN A 66 10.92 3.70 5.61
N SER A 67 11.02 2.82 4.60
CA SER A 67 9.88 1.97 4.24
C SER A 67 9.73 0.75 5.16
N TYR A 68 8.50 0.31 5.32
CA TYR A 68 8.12 -0.91 6.02
C TYR A 68 6.96 -1.59 5.28
N ALA A 69 6.67 -2.84 5.63
CA ALA A 69 5.57 -3.59 5.05
C ALA A 69 4.44 -3.77 6.06
N LEU A 70 3.19 -3.81 5.57
CA LEU A 70 2.01 -4.22 6.34
C LEU A 70 1.19 -5.21 5.54
N ARG A 71 0.51 -6.13 6.22
CA ARG A 71 -0.43 -7.07 5.60
C ARG A 71 -1.85 -6.49 5.62
N VAL A 72 -2.50 -6.47 4.47
CA VAL A 72 -3.85 -5.93 4.33
C VAL A 72 -4.87 -6.92 4.88
N ARG A 73 -5.82 -6.39 5.67
CA ARG A 73 -6.96 -7.13 6.18
C ARG A 73 -8.27 -6.47 5.73
N GLY A 74 -9.12 -7.21 5.02
CA GLY A 74 -10.41 -6.74 4.51
C GLY A 74 -10.37 -6.24 3.06
N HIS A 75 -11.41 -5.50 2.68
CA HIS A 75 -11.80 -5.32 1.28
C HIS A 75 -12.11 -3.88 0.86
N SER A 76 -11.79 -2.86 1.66
CA SER A 76 -12.09 -1.45 1.31
C SER A 76 -11.32 -0.91 0.12
N MET A 77 -10.33 -1.64 -0.37
CA MET A 77 -9.46 -1.21 -1.47
C MET A 77 -9.53 -2.14 -2.69
N MET A 78 -10.59 -2.95 -2.80
CA MET A 78 -10.76 -3.92 -3.89
C MET A 78 -10.82 -3.29 -5.29
N ASP A 79 -11.42 -2.11 -5.44
CA ASP A 79 -11.50 -1.40 -6.72
C ASP A 79 -10.12 -0.91 -7.18
N ASP A 80 -9.19 -0.70 -6.23
CA ASP A 80 -7.77 -0.44 -6.46
C ASP A 80 -6.94 -1.74 -6.57
N GLN A 81 -7.62 -2.89 -6.72
CA GLN A 81 -7.05 -4.24 -6.85
C GLN A 81 -6.26 -4.74 -5.65
N ILE A 82 -6.47 -4.14 -4.48
CA ILE A 82 -5.89 -4.58 -3.21
C ILE A 82 -6.86 -5.52 -2.51
N GLN A 83 -6.39 -6.72 -2.20
CA GLN A 83 -7.16 -7.81 -1.62
C GLN A 83 -6.71 -8.11 -0.19
N ASP A 84 -7.57 -8.82 0.55
CA ASP A 84 -7.18 -9.37 1.85
C ASP A 84 -5.96 -10.28 1.69
N GLY A 85 -4.99 -10.13 2.59
CA GLY A 85 -3.73 -10.87 2.56
C GLY A 85 -2.62 -10.25 1.71
N ASP A 86 -2.89 -9.22 0.91
CA ASP A 86 -1.84 -8.50 0.18
C ASP A 86 -0.84 -7.84 1.14
N ILE A 87 0.41 -7.72 0.71
CA ILE A 87 1.44 -6.98 1.43
C ILE A 87 1.62 -5.62 0.77
N ILE A 88 1.43 -4.54 1.53
CA ILE A 88 1.72 -3.19 1.06
C ILE A 88 3.09 -2.73 1.53
N VAL A 89 3.80 -2.01 0.66
CA VAL A 89 5.02 -1.28 1.02
C VAL A 89 4.63 0.16 1.32
N VAL A 90 5.03 0.64 2.48
CA VAL A 90 4.65 1.95 3.01
C VAL A 90 5.91 2.78 3.19
N GLU A 91 5.95 3.97 2.62
CA GLU A 91 6.92 5.02 2.95
C GLU A 91 6.45 5.74 4.22
N GLN A 92 7.26 5.73 5.28
CA GLN A 92 6.94 6.47 6.50
C GLN A 92 6.97 7.98 6.22
N ARG A 93 5.78 8.59 6.25
CA ARG A 93 5.58 10.01 5.92
C ARG A 93 4.33 10.51 6.64
N GLN A 94 4.39 11.73 7.17
CA GLN A 94 3.30 12.32 7.96
C GLN A 94 2.40 13.25 7.15
N THR A 95 2.71 13.46 5.88
CA THR A 95 1.94 14.32 4.97
C THR A 95 1.51 13.54 3.75
N ALA A 96 0.32 13.86 3.23
CA ALA A 96 -0.27 13.24 2.06
C ALA A 96 -0.88 14.31 1.15
N GLU A 97 -0.86 14.04 -0.15
CA GLU A 97 -1.54 14.78 -1.20
C GLU A 97 -2.89 14.14 -1.52
N ASN A 98 -3.80 14.92 -2.11
CA ASN A 98 -5.12 14.43 -2.49
C ASN A 98 -5.01 13.27 -3.48
N GLY A 99 -5.72 12.19 -3.18
CA GLY A 99 -5.74 10.98 -3.97
C GLY A 99 -4.60 10.00 -3.65
N GLU A 100 -3.66 10.32 -2.76
CA GLU A 100 -2.68 9.33 -2.33
C GLU A 100 -3.32 8.25 -1.45
N MET A 101 -2.76 7.04 -1.50
CA MET A 101 -3.17 5.92 -0.67
C MET A 101 -2.36 5.93 0.62
N VAL A 102 -3.04 6.04 1.75
CA VAL A 102 -2.42 6.31 3.05
C VAL A 102 -2.73 5.21 4.05
N VAL A 103 -1.74 4.94 4.91
CA VAL A 103 -1.97 4.28 6.19
C VAL A 103 -2.16 5.38 7.23
N ALA A 104 -3.33 5.42 7.84
CA ALA A 104 -3.71 6.46 8.79
C ALA A 104 -4.18 5.86 10.12
N LEU A 105 -3.81 6.51 11.22
CA LEU A 105 -4.32 6.26 12.56
C LEU A 105 -5.45 7.25 12.84
N ILE A 106 -6.64 6.73 13.13
CA ILE A 106 -7.83 7.52 13.45
C ILE A 106 -8.02 7.48 14.97
N ASN A 107 -8.25 8.65 15.58
CA ASN A 107 -8.50 8.85 17.02
C ASN A 107 -7.44 8.23 17.95
N GLY A 108 -6.23 8.01 17.46
CA GLY A 108 -5.14 7.40 18.25
C GLY A 108 -5.25 5.89 18.48
N GLU A 109 -6.32 5.26 18.01
CA GLU A 109 -6.62 3.86 18.34
C GLU A 109 -6.59 2.94 17.12
N GLN A 110 -6.93 3.47 15.94
CA GLN A 110 -7.45 2.60 14.88
C GLN A 110 -6.77 2.86 13.53
N VAL A 111 -6.01 1.87 13.04
CA VAL A 111 -5.21 1.96 11.81
C VAL A 111 -6.01 1.53 10.57
N THR A 112 -6.02 2.33 9.52
CA THR A 112 -6.71 2.03 8.27
C THR A 112 -5.91 2.34 7.00
N LEU A 113 -6.29 1.67 5.90
CA LEU A 113 -5.84 1.93 4.54
C LEU A 113 -6.97 2.54 3.71
N LYS A 114 -6.78 3.77 3.20
CA LYS A 114 -7.76 4.53 2.40
C LYS A 114 -7.06 5.49 1.43
N ARG A 115 -7.80 6.07 0.48
CA ARG A 115 -7.38 7.25 -0.27
C ARG A 115 -7.62 8.51 0.56
N PHE A 116 -6.65 9.40 0.62
CA PHE A 116 -6.72 10.64 1.41
C PHE A 116 -7.15 11.83 0.56
N TYR A 117 -8.05 12.66 1.09
CA TYR A 117 -8.47 13.92 0.48
C TYR A 117 -8.65 14.99 1.55
N ILE A 118 -8.11 16.17 1.30
CA ILE A 118 -8.38 17.40 2.03
C ILE A 118 -9.59 18.08 1.38
N GLU A 119 -10.60 18.36 2.20
CA GLU A 119 -11.85 19.03 1.83
C GLU A 119 -12.03 20.31 2.66
N ALA A 120 -13.00 21.16 2.30
CA ALA A 120 -13.21 22.44 2.97
C ALA A 120 -13.60 22.30 4.47
N ASP A 121 -14.26 21.20 4.80
CA ASP A 121 -14.80 20.86 6.11
C ASP A 121 -13.94 19.85 6.90
N GLY A 122 -12.81 19.39 6.34
CA GLY A 122 -11.89 18.50 7.03
C GLY A 122 -11.16 17.55 6.08
N ILE A 123 -11.00 16.31 6.53
CA ILE A 123 -10.33 15.23 5.81
C ILE A 123 -11.37 14.17 5.46
N ARG A 124 -11.35 13.71 4.20
CA ARG A 124 -12.09 12.53 3.76
C ARG A 124 -11.13 11.39 3.48
N LEU A 125 -11.33 10.28 4.18
CA LEU A 125 -10.74 8.99 3.86
C LEU A 125 -11.71 8.18 3.01
N GLN A 126 -11.34 8.00 1.75
CA GLN A 126 -12.18 7.35 0.75
C GLN A 126 -11.75 5.89 0.57
N PRO A 127 -12.66 4.91 0.78
CA PRO A 127 -12.42 3.54 0.35
C PRO A 127 -12.42 3.46 -1.18
N ALA A 128 -11.55 2.62 -1.74
CA ALA A 128 -11.67 2.11 -3.11
C ALA A 128 -12.53 0.83 -3.09
N ASN A 129 -13.76 0.98 -2.64
CA ASN A 129 -14.81 -0.03 -2.65
C ASN A 129 -16.16 0.68 -2.68
N LEU A 130 -16.88 0.56 -3.79
CA LEU A 130 -18.20 1.20 -4.00
C LEU A 130 -19.27 0.85 -2.95
N GLN A 131 -19.12 -0.26 -2.24
CA GLN A 131 -20.07 -0.68 -1.20
C GLN A 131 -19.79 -0.03 0.17
N MET A 132 -18.72 0.74 0.31
CA MET A 132 -18.29 1.35 1.57
C MET A 132 -18.41 2.88 1.52
N GLN A 133 -18.85 3.46 2.63
CA GLN A 133 -18.98 4.92 2.76
C GLN A 133 -17.63 5.56 3.08
N PRO A 134 -17.39 6.81 2.61
CA PRO A 134 -16.25 7.60 3.05
C PRO A 134 -16.29 7.89 4.54
N ILE A 135 -15.11 8.06 5.15
CA ILE A 135 -14.96 8.49 6.54
C ILE A 135 -14.55 9.96 6.52
N HIS A 136 -15.32 10.81 7.19
CA HIS A 136 -15.02 12.24 7.33
C HIS A 136 -14.48 12.51 8.73
N LEU A 137 -13.37 13.22 8.81
CA LEU A 137 -12.60 13.46 10.04
C LEU A 137 -12.14 14.91 10.09
N ARG A 138 -12.00 15.43 11.31
CA ARG A 138 -11.28 16.67 11.58
C ARG A 138 -9.77 16.42 11.57
N HIS A 139 -9.00 17.49 11.47
CA HIS A 139 -7.54 17.40 11.42
C HIS A 139 -6.94 16.76 12.67
N GLU A 140 -7.53 16.98 13.85
CA GLU A 140 -7.10 16.40 15.12
C GLU A 140 -7.44 14.90 15.29
N GLU A 141 -8.32 14.36 14.44
CA GLU A 141 -8.81 12.98 14.53
C GLU A 141 -7.99 12.01 13.68
N ILE A 142 -7.01 12.50 12.91
CA ILE A 142 -6.21 11.71 11.98
C ILE A 142 -4.72 11.99 12.09
N GLN A 143 -3.94 10.92 12.10
CA GLN A 143 -2.50 10.95 11.92
C GLN A 143 -2.11 10.08 10.73
N ILE A 144 -1.39 10.64 9.75
CA ILE A 144 -0.82 9.87 8.66
C ILE A 144 0.44 9.15 9.17
N LEU A 145 0.47 7.83 9.05
CA LEU A 145 1.61 6.99 9.42
C LEU A 145 2.55 6.80 8.22
N GLY A 146 1.98 6.71 7.03
CA GLY A 146 2.75 6.58 5.80
C GLY A 146 1.89 6.46 4.55
N ILE A 147 2.58 6.36 3.41
CA ILE A 147 2.00 6.38 2.07
C ILE A 147 2.37 5.10 1.35
N VAL A 148 1.40 4.49 0.68
CA VAL A 148 1.64 3.24 -0.04
C VAL A 148 2.45 3.52 -1.30
N SER A 149 3.62 2.90 -1.41
CA SER A 149 4.51 2.99 -2.56
C SER A 149 4.45 1.74 -3.45
N GLY A 150 3.88 0.64 -2.97
CA GLY A 150 3.74 -0.59 -3.73
C GLY A 150 2.83 -1.62 -3.06
N VAL A 151 2.36 -2.58 -3.84
CA VAL A 151 1.57 -3.73 -3.39
C VAL A 151 2.22 -4.99 -3.94
N VAL A 152 2.35 -6.00 -3.08
CA VAL A 152 2.92 -7.30 -3.40
C VAL A 152 1.90 -8.37 -3.01
N ARG A 153 1.52 -9.19 -3.99
CA ARG A 153 0.69 -10.37 -3.77
C ARG A 153 1.58 -11.61 -3.87
N MET A 154 1.61 -12.40 -2.80
CA MET A 154 2.23 -13.71 -2.84
C MET A 154 1.33 -14.61 -3.69
N ALA A 155 1.88 -15.20 -4.76
CA ALA A 155 1.18 -16.22 -5.52
C ALA A 155 1.42 -17.56 -4.84
N ASP A 156 0.34 -18.26 -4.46
CA ASP A 156 0.40 -19.67 -4.08
C ASP A 156 0.92 -20.55 -5.24
#